data_AF-A0A497FUA7-F1
#
_entry.id   AF-A0A497FUA7-F1
#
_cell.length_a   1.000
_cell.length_b   1.000
_cell.length_c   1.000
_cell.angle_alpha   90.00
_cell.angle_beta   90.00
_cell.angle_gamma   90.00
#
_symmetry.space_group_name_H-M   'P 1'
#
loop_
_entity.id
_entity.type
_entity.pdbx_description
1 polymer ?
#
loop_
_entity_poly.entity_id
_entity_poly.type
_entity_poly.pdbx_seq_one_letter_code
_entity_poly.pdbx_strand_id
1 'polypeptide(L)'
;MKAVKAGLLYTGKEEPPLENVYILFENSRIISVSAEKPDCEIVDEAPVVTPAFIDPHSHIGLDRSGEPYTETEVNEKFDSIIAIADALDSVYMDDKSFKESIEYGVLYSCILPGSGNIIGGKAAVIRNYAETVDQAFIKYTGIKAALGFNPRNTTDWKGTRPSTRMGVLALFRKTLMK
;
A
#
# COMPACT_ATOMS: atom_id res chain seq x y z
N MET A 1 -28.91 8.61 3.90
CA MET A 1 -28.71 7.16 3.65
C MET A 1 -28.92 6.84 2.17
N LYS A 2 -28.05 6.00 1.60
CA LYS A 2 -28.08 5.54 0.20
C LYS A 2 -27.82 4.04 0.14
N ALA A 3 -28.13 3.40 -0.99
CA ALA A 3 -27.88 1.98 -1.20
C ALA A 3 -27.28 1.67 -2.58
N VAL A 4 -26.50 0.60 -2.65
CA VAL A 4 -26.10 -0.07 -3.90
C VAL A 4 -26.74 -1.44 -3.95
N LYS A 5 -27.34 -1.82 -5.08
CA LYS A 5 -27.83 -3.18 -5.30
C LYS A 5 -26.70 -4.06 -5.85
N ALA A 6 -26.49 -5.22 -5.25
CA ALA A 6 -25.49 -6.20 -5.66
C ALA A 6 -26.20 -7.49 -6.08
N GLY A 7 -25.97 -7.94 -7.32
CA GLY A 7 -26.40 -9.27 -7.76
C GLY A 7 -25.69 -10.38 -6.97
N LEU A 8 -24.39 -10.21 -6.74
CA LEU A 8 -23.56 -11.04 -5.89
C LEU A 8 -22.63 -10.16 -5.04
N LEU A 9 -22.63 -10.33 -3.72
CA LEU A 9 -21.77 -9.60 -2.80
C LEU A 9 -20.79 -10.56 -2.13
N TYR A 10 -19.49 -10.33 -2.37
CA TYR A 10 -18.43 -10.90 -1.54
C TYR A 10 -18.22 -10.02 -0.33
N THR A 11 -18.23 -10.58 0.88
CA THR A 11 -17.99 -9.83 2.13
C THR A 11 -16.51 -9.74 2.50
N GLY A 12 -15.66 -10.52 1.83
CA GLY A 12 -14.23 -10.66 2.16
C GLY A 12 -13.95 -11.56 3.36
N LYS A 13 -14.93 -12.34 3.80
CA LYS A 13 -14.81 -13.32 4.88
C LYS A 13 -15.04 -14.74 4.33
N GLU A 14 -14.91 -15.75 5.18
CA GLU A 14 -14.98 -17.16 4.79
C GLU A 14 -16.41 -17.64 4.45
N GLU A 15 -17.45 -16.85 4.76
CA GLU A 15 -18.81 -17.20 4.35
C GLU A 15 -19.04 -17.14 2.83
N PRO A 16 -20.00 -17.92 2.30
CA PRO A 16 -20.42 -17.81 0.92
C PRO A 16 -20.90 -16.38 0.56
N PRO A 17 -20.75 -15.96 -0.72
CA PRO A 17 -21.27 -14.68 -1.18
C PRO A 17 -22.78 -14.57 -1.00
N LEU A 18 -23.26 -13.35 -0.77
CA LEU A 18 -24.68 -13.05 -0.65
C LEU A 18 -25.27 -12.71 -2.02
N GLU A 19 -26.45 -13.21 -2.33
CA GLU A 19 -27.11 -12.96 -3.61
C GLU A 19 -28.25 -11.94 -3.49
N ASN A 20 -28.35 -11.06 -4.49
CA ASN A 20 -29.45 -10.09 -4.64
C ASN A 20 -29.71 -9.24 -3.39
N VAL A 21 -28.64 -8.64 -2.85
CA VAL A 21 -28.68 -7.82 -1.62
C VAL A 21 -28.49 -6.34 -1.92
N TYR A 22 -28.83 -5.51 -0.94
CA TYR A 22 -28.63 -4.07 -0.93
C TYR A 22 -27.61 -3.71 0.14
N ILE A 23 -26.58 -2.95 -0.23
CA ILE A 23 -25.54 -2.45 0.67
C ILE A 23 -25.94 -1.03 1.05
N LEU A 24 -26.38 -0.83 2.28
CA LEU A 24 -26.79 0.48 2.79
C LEU A 24 -25.57 1.18 3.38
N PHE A 25 -25.38 2.43 3.01
CA PHE A 25 -24.29 3.24 3.50
C PHE A 25 -24.71 4.67 3.79
N GLU A 26 -23.97 5.29 4.69
CA GLU A 26 -24.09 6.71 5.00
C GLU A 26 -22.70 7.32 5.05
N ASN A 27 -22.51 8.41 4.31
CA ASN A 27 -21.20 9.00 4.05
C ASN A 27 -20.23 7.92 3.54
N SER A 28 -19.16 7.66 4.29
CA SER A 28 -18.11 6.68 3.97
C SER A 28 -18.20 5.40 4.81
N ARG A 29 -19.35 5.11 5.43
CA ARG A 29 -19.54 3.92 6.27
C ARG A 29 -20.70 3.05 5.77
N ILE A 30 -20.45 1.76 5.68
CA ILE A 30 -21.49 0.74 5.50
C ILE A 30 -22.26 0.63 6.81
N ILE A 31 -23.59 0.71 6.73
CA ILE A 31 -24.51 0.64 7.87
C ILE A 31 -25.07 -0.77 8.02
N SER A 32 -25.51 -1.37 6.92
CA SER A 32 -26.07 -2.72 6.90
C SER A 32 -26.09 -3.30 5.48
N VAL A 33 -26.33 -4.61 5.42
CA VAL A 33 -26.63 -5.34 4.17
C VAL A 33 -28.02 -5.95 4.34
N SER A 34 -28.90 -5.77 3.36
CA SER A 34 -30.30 -6.20 3.40
C SER A 34 -30.66 -7.05 2.19
N ALA A 35 -31.44 -8.12 2.38
CA ALA A 35 -32.05 -8.85 1.26
C ALA A 35 -33.31 -8.14 0.72
N GLU A 36 -33.96 -7.33 1.55
CA GLU A 36 -35.14 -6.56 1.17
C GLU A 36 -34.75 -5.20 0.59
N LYS A 37 -35.51 -4.74 -0.39
CA LYS A 37 -35.30 -3.41 -1.01
C LYS A 37 -35.53 -2.32 0.05
N PRO A 38 -34.52 -1.50 0.37
CA PRO A 38 -34.66 -0.46 1.38
C PRO A 38 -35.48 0.73 0.86
N ASP A 39 -36.09 1.47 1.78
CA ASP A 39 -36.75 2.75 1.50
C ASP A 39 -35.72 3.90 1.51
N CYS A 40 -34.80 3.85 0.55
CA CYS A 40 -33.81 4.90 0.33
C CYS A 40 -33.39 4.97 -1.15
N GLU A 41 -32.62 6.00 -1.50
CA GLU A 41 -32.07 6.15 -2.86
C GLU A 41 -31.10 5.01 -3.20
N ILE A 42 -31.40 4.26 -4.26
CA ILE A 42 -30.47 3.31 -4.87
C ILE A 42 -29.63 4.08 -5.87
N VAL A 43 -28.35 4.26 -5.56
CA VAL A 43 -27.44 5.08 -6.39
C VAL A 43 -26.72 4.28 -7.46
N ASP A 44 -26.66 2.95 -7.33
CA ASP A 44 -26.02 2.08 -8.30
C ASP A 44 -26.54 0.63 -8.21
N GLU A 45 -26.38 -0.12 -9.29
CA GLU A 45 -26.65 -1.56 -9.37
C GLU A 45 -25.50 -2.26 -10.10
N ALA A 46 -24.85 -3.20 -9.41
CA ALA A 46 -23.72 -3.95 -9.93
C ALA A 46 -24.00 -5.45 -9.93
N PRO A 47 -23.57 -6.19 -10.97
CA PRO A 47 -23.71 -7.64 -11.00
C PRO A 47 -22.89 -8.32 -9.91
N VAL A 48 -21.71 -7.77 -9.59
CA VAL A 48 -20.82 -8.27 -8.53
C VAL A 48 -20.25 -7.08 -7.76
N VAL A 49 -20.23 -7.19 -6.44
CA VAL A 49 -19.57 -6.24 -5.53
C VAL A 49 -18.59 -7.00 -4.63
N THR A 50 -17.40 -6.44 -4.44
CA THR A 50 -16.37 -6.96 -3.52
C THR A 50 -15.92 -5.86 -2.57
N PRO A 51 -15.25 -6.20 -1.46
CA PRO A 51 -14.42 -5.22 -0.78
C PRO A 51 -13.31 -4.78 -1.72
N ALA A 52 -12.79 -3.58 -1.51
CA ALA A 52 -11.59 -3.14 -2.19
C ALA A 52 -10.41 -4.06 -1.85
N PHE A 53 -9.56 -4.32 -2.84
CA PHE A 53 -8.27 -4.96 -2.60
C PHE A 53 -7.33 -3.99 -1.87
N ILE A 54 -6.45 -4.58 -1.07
CA ILE A 54 -5.40 -3.89 -0.31
C ILE A 54 -4.08 -4.51 -0.71
N ASP A 55 -3.16 -3.71 -1.27
CA ASP A 55 -1.80 -4.15 -1.54
C ASP A 55 -0.93 -3.97 -0.28
N PRO A 56 -0.50 -5.05 0.40
CA PRO A 56 0.22 -4.95 1.66
C PRO A 56 1.70 -4.59 1.49
N HIS A 57 2.23 -4.54 0.26
CA HIS A 57 3.64 -4.22 0.02
C HIS A 57 3.82 -3.60 -1.36
N SER A 58 3.76 -2.27 -1.40
CA SER A 58 3.76 -1.53 -2.66
C SER A 58 4.89 -0.51 -2.74
N HIS A 59 5.31 -0.23 -3.97
CA HIS A 59 6.19 0.88 -4.31
C HIS A 59 5.49 1.91 -5.22
N ILE A 60 4.15 1.80 -5.34
CA ILE A 60 3.32 2.72 -6.13
C ILE A 60 3.58 4.18 -5.76
N GLY A 61 3.78 5.03 -6.76
CA GLY A 61 4.12 6.44 -6.57
C GLY A 61 5.55 6.73 -6.11
N LEU A 62 6.30 5.75 -5.60
CA LEU A 62 7.76 5.87 -5.34
C LEU A 62 8.57 5.48 -6.57
N ASP A 63 8.06 4.52 -7.36
CA ASP A 63 8.59 4.12 -8.66
C ASP A 63 7.60 4.50 -9.74
N ARG A 64 7.75 5.71 -10.29
CA ARG A 64 6.72 6.34 -11.13
C ARG A 64 6.59 5.64 -12.47
N SER A 65 5.34 5.36 -12.87
CA SER A 65 5.08 4.57 -14.06
C SER A 65 5.37 5.34 -15.35
N GLY A 66 6.35 4.84 -16.11
CA GLY A 66 6.79 5.44 -17.38
C GLY A 66 7.95 6.43 -17.26
N GLU A 67 8.46 6.66 -16.04
CA GLU A 67 9.65 7.48 -15.82
C GLU A 67 10.94 6.65 -15.93
N PRO A 68 12.10 7.28 -16.19
CA PRO A 68 13.39 6.59 -16.21
C PRO A 68 13.69 5.91 -14.86
N TYR A 69 14.15 4.66 -14.89
CA TYR A 69 14.47 3.90 -13.67
C TYR A 69 15.50 4.59 -12.75
N THR A 70 16.31 5.51 -13.30
CA THR A 70 17.30 6.27 -12.54
C THR A 70 16.70 7.31 -11.61
N GLU A 71 15.45 7.70 -11.84
CA GLU A 71 14.69 8.69 -11.05
C GLU A 71 13.84 8.04 -9.95
N THR A 72 13.99 6.72 -9.75
CA THR A 72 13.29 5.99 -8.69
C THR A 72 13.64 6.52 -7.30
N GLU A 73 12.62 6.74 -6.48
CA GLU A 73 12.74 7.17 -5.08
C GLU A 73 12.61 5.98 -4.10
N VAL A 74 12.57 4.75 -4.62
CA VAL A 74 12.29 3.55 -3.83
C VAL A 74 13.38 3.22 -2.80
N ASN A 75 14.64 3.53 -3.09
CA ASN A 75 15.75 3.24 -2.18
C ASN A 75 16.69 4.44 -2.05
N GLU A 76 16.96 4.84 -0.81
CA GLU A 76 17.97 5.84 -0.53
C GLU A 76 19.38 5.22 -0.57
N LYS A 77 20.34 5.96 -1.14
CA LYS A 77 21.69 5.48 -1.48
C LYS A 77 22.77 6.01 -0.53
N PHE A 78 22.47 6.86 0.45
CA PHE A 78 23.48 7.42 1.35
C PHE A 78 23.96 6.46 2.47
N ASP A 79 23.11 5.54 2.97
CA ASP A 79 23.53 4.53 3.98
C ASP A 79 22.62 3.27 3.99
N SER A 80 23.04 2.19 4.67
CA SER A 80 22.33 0.89 4.66
C SER A 80 21.32 0.77 5.78
N ILE A 81 21.39 1.69 6.74
CA ILE A 81 20.53 1.77 7.92
C ILE A 81 19.94 3.18 7.97
N ILE A 82 18.69 3.34 7.53
CA ILE A 82 18.01 4.62 7.44
C ILE A 82 16.63 4.48 8.08
N ALA A 83 16.60 4.35 9.41
CA ALA A 83 15.34 4.09 10.13
C ALA A 83 14.36 5.28 10.11
N ILE A 84 14.87 6.50 9.93
CA ILE A 84 14.08 7.74 10.01
C ILE A 84 13.50 8.20 8.68
N ALA A 85 13.93 7.63 7.56
CA ALA A 85 13.31 7.91 6.27
C ALA A 85 11.85 7.50 6.27
N ASP A 86 11.05 8.15 5.42
CA ASP A 86 9.63 7.92 5.31
C ASP A 86 9.24 7.71 3.85
N ALA A 87 8.49 6.64 3.56
CA ALA A 87 7.95 6.43 2.22
C ALA A 87 7.00 7.56 1.79
N LEU A 88 6.36 8.25 2.74
CA LEU A 88 5.48 9.38 2.44
C LEU A 88 6.23 10.60 1.88
N ASP A 89 7.51 10.76 2.20
CA ASP A 89 8.32 11.88 1.71
C ASP A 89 8.73 11.72 0.24
N SER A 90 8.55 10.51 -0.32
CA SER A 90 8.97 10.12 -1.67
C SER A 90 7.81 9.70 -2.59
N VAL A 91 6.56 9.73 -2.12
CA VAL A 91 5.40 9.29 -2.92
C VAL A 91 4.82 10.43 -3.75
N TYR A 92 4.67 10.19 -5.05
CA TYR A 92 4.05 11.12 -6.00
C TYR A 92 2.61 10.72 -6.26
N MET A 93 1.65 11.41 -5.62
CA MET A 93 0.21 11.11 -5.77
C MET A 93 -0.35 11.38 -7.18
N ASP A 94 0.42 12.03 -8.06
CA ASP A 94 0.07 12.26 -9.45
C ASP A 94 0.50 11.12 -10.41
N ASP A 95 1.12 10.06 -9.89
CA ASP A 95 1.49 8.89 -10.68
C ASP A 95 0.23 8.20 -11.25
N LYS A 96 0.24 7.97 -12.57
CA LYS A 96 -0.86 7.32 -13.29
C LYS A 96 -1.22 5.94 -12.74
N SER A 97 -0.27 5.25 -12.11
CA SER A 97 -0.52 3.94 -11.53
C SER A 97 -1.53 3.97 -10.37
N PHE A 98 -1.75 5.12 -9.71
CA PHE A 98 -2.84 5.24 -8.75
C PHE A 98 -4.21 5.10 -9.43
N LYS A 99 -4.42 5.79 -10.56
CA LYS A 99 -5.65 5.67 -11.34
C LYS A 99 -5.86 4.24 -11.83
N GLU A 100 -4.82 3.63 -12.40
CA GLU A 100 -4.87 2.23 -12.85
C GLU A 100 -5.22 1.29 -11.68
N SER A 101 -4.60 1.46 -10.52
CA SER A 101 -4.88 0.64 -9.34
C SER A 101 -6.36 0.69 -8.92
N ILE A 102 -6.98 1.87 -8.99
CA ILE A 102 -8.40 2.08 -8.66
C ILE A 102 -9.31 1.39 -9.68
N GLU A 103 -8.99 1.52 -10.98
CA GLU A 103 -9.73 0.86 -12.06
C GLU A 103 -9.69 -0.68 -11.95
N TYR A 104 -8.65 -1.23 -11.33
CA TYR A 104 -8.51 -2.66 -11.00
C TYR A 104 -8.92 -3.04 -9.57
N GLY A 105 -9.56 -2.13 -8.83
CA GLY A 105 -10.16 -2.40 -7.51
C GLY A 105 -9.18 -2.40 -6.33
N VAL A 106 -7.93 -1.99 -6.52
CA VAL A 106 -6.94 -1.79 -5.44
C VAL A 106 -7.03 -0.34 -4.96
N LEU A 107 -7.73 -0.11 -3.84
CA LEU A 107 -7.98 1.25 -3.34
C LEU A 107 -6.99 1.68 -2.24
N TYR A 108 -6.24 0.73 -1.68
CA TYR A 108 -5.34 0.98 -0.57
C TYR A 108 -4.03 0.24 -0.78
N SER A 109 -2.93 0.90 -0.44
CA SER A 109 -1.59 0.33 -0.53
C SER A 109 -0.80 0.63 0.73
N CYS A 110 -0.02 -0.34 1.20
CA CYS A 110 1.04 -0.11 2.16
C CYS A 110 2.31 0.22 1.38
N ILE A 111 2.63 1.51 1.28
CA ILE A 111 3.86 1.99 0.66
C ILE A 111 5.02 1.89 1.63
N LEU A 112 6.18 1.51 1.11
CA LEU A 112 7.39 1.34 1.90
C LEU A 112 8.64 1.42 1.03
N PRO A 113 9.81 1.70 1.63
CA PRO A 113 11.08 1.63 0.92
C PRO A 113 11.33 0.26 0.29
N GLY A 114 12.26 0.22 -0.67
CA GLY A 114 12.68 -1.00 -1.34
C GLY A 114 13.52 -1.92 -0.46
N SER A 115 14.44 -2.64 -1.09
CA SER A 115 15.26 -3.68 -0.44
C SER A 115 16.75 -3.50 -0.67
N GLY A 116 17.18 -2.34 -1.15
CA GLY A 116 18.60 -2.01 -1.30
C GLY A 116 19.29 -1.68 0.01
N ASN A 117 18.54 -1.29 1.04
CA ASN A 117 19.01 -1.00 2.39
C ASN A 117 18.66 -2.16 3.34
N ILE A 118 19.45 -2.34 4.40
CA ILE A 118 19.18 -3.32 5.46
C ILE A 118 17.99 -2.84 6.30
N ILE A 119 17.96 -1.55 6.66
CA ILE A 119 16.80 -0.85 7.22
C ILE A 119 16.53 0.35 6.31
N GLY A 120 15.36 0.39 5.67
CA GLY A 120 15.04 1.36 4.63
C GLY A 120 14.22 2.57 5.08
N GLY A 121 13.46 2.46 6.19
CA GLY A 121 12.61 3.54 6.69
C GLY A 121 11.17 3.09 6.99
N LYS A 122 10.32 4.06 7.30
CA LYS A 122 8.91 3.87 7.68
C LYS A 122 8.04 3.43 6.49
N ALA A 123 7.12 2.52 6.80
CA ALA A 123 6.04 2.10 5.92
C ALA A 123 4.71 2.75 6.36
N ALA A 124 3.86 3.09 5.40
CA ALA A 124 2.57 3.72 5.65
C ALA A 124 1.49 3.12 4.76
N VAL A 125 0.28 2.98 5.31
CA VAL A 125 -0.91 2.66 4.53
C VAL A 125 -1.54 3.96 4.02
N ILE A 126 -1.84 3.99 2.73
CA ILE A 126 -2.41 5.14 2.03
C ILE A 126 -3.67 4.77 1.25
N ARG A 127 -4.47 5.79 0.94
CA ARG A 127 -5.59 5.75 -0.01
C ARG A 127 -5.06 6.09 -1.40
N ASN A 128 -5.29 5.22 -2.36
CA ASN A 128 -4.83 5.43 -3.74
C ASN A 128 -5.64 6.51 -4.46
N TYR A 129 -6.84 6.83 -3.96
CA TYR A 129 -7.79 7.78 -4.55
C TYR A 129 -7.71 9.19 -3.95
N ALA A 130 -6.71 9.49 -3.14
CA ALA A 130 -6.53 10.81 -2.55
C ALA A 130 -5.70 11.73 -3.46
N GLU A 131 -5.94 13.04 -3.39
CA GLU A 131 -5.24 14.03 -4.23
C GLU A 131 -3.86 14.41 -3.67
N THR A 132 -3.72 14.37 -2.34
CA THR A 132 -2.50 14.79 -1.63
C THR A 132 -2.03 13.71 -0.67
N VAL A 133 -0.73 13.71 -0.36
CA VAL A 133 -0.12 12.75 0.58
C VAL A 133 -0.81 12.79 1.95
N ASP A 134 -1.13 13.98 2.47
CA ASP A 134 -1.80 14.17 3.76
C ASP A 134 -3.20 13.55 3.78
N GLN A 135 -3.96 13.68 2.70
CA GLN A 135 -5.27 13.04 2.55
C GLN A 135 -5.15 11.53 2.32
N ALA A 136 -4.09 11.10 1.63
CA ALA A 136 -3.81 9.70 1.34
C ALA A 136 -3.48 8.95 2.63
N PHE A 137 -2.71 9.55 3.53
CA PHE A 137 -2.23 8.94 4.75
C PHE A 137 -3.36 8.37 5.62
N ILE A 138 -3.19 7.12 6.06
CA ILE A 138 -4.07 6.46 7.03
C ILE A 138 -3.32 6.25 8.34
N LYS A 139 -2.19 5.53 8.29
CA LYS A 139 -1.34 5.24 9.45
C LYS A 139 0.02 4.67 9.03
N TYR A 140 1.00 4.80 9.90
CA TYR A 140 2.23 4.01 9.82
C TYR A 140 1.99 2.55 10.20
N THR A 141 2.74 1.64 9.58
CA THR A 141 2.60 0.19 9.79
C THR A 141 3.88 -0.51 10.24
N GLY A 142 5.04 0.13 10.09
CA GLY A 142 6.30 -0.42 10.58
C GLY A 142 7.52 0.21 9.93
N ILE A 143 8.65 -0.49 10.07
CA ILE A 143 9.93 -0.14 9.44
C ILE A 143 10.31 -1.26 8.47
N LYS A 144 10.62 -0.90 7.22
CA LYS A 144 11.12 -1.86 6.22
C LYS A 144 12.54 -2.29 6.57
N ALA A 145 12.74 -3.60 6.65
CA ALA A 145 14.06 -4.21 6.66
C ALA A 145 14.21 -5.20 5.50
N ALA A 146 15.41 -5.33 4.96
CA ALA A 146 15.76 -6.33 3.96
C ALA A 146 16.95 -7.17 4.40
N LEU A 147 16.86 -8.47 4.10
CA LEU A 147 17.92 -9.44 4.31
C LEU A 147 18.22 -10.14 2.98
N GLY A 148 19.31 -10.90 2.93
CA GLY A 148 19.60 -11.74 1.76
C GLY A 148 20.40 -11.01 0.68
N PHE A 149 19.99 -11.16 -0.59
CA PHE A 149 20.79 -10.79 -1.76
C PHE A 149 20.84 -9.27 -2.00
N ASN A 150 19.68 -8.60 -2.02
CA ASN A 150 19.60 -7.19 -2.42
C ASN A 150 20.49 -6.26 -1.57
N PRO A 151 20.42 -6.26 -0.22
CA PRO A 151 21.24 -5.35 0.58
C PRO A 151 22.74 -5.71 0.60
N ARG A 152 23.14 -6.89 0.10
CA ARG A 152 24.56 -7.24 -0.09
C ARG A 152 25.10 -6.94 -1.49
N ASN A 153 24.21 -6.56 -2.42
CA ASN A 153 24.53 -6.34 -3.83
C ASN A 153 24.62 -4.84 -4.18
N THR A 154 24.20 -3.95 -3.28
CA THR A 154 24.23 -2.48 -3.44
C THR A 154 25.58 -1.88 -3.01
N THR A 155 26.69 -2.52 -3.41
CA THR A 155 28.05 -2.16 -2.97
C THR A 155 28.60 -0.88 -3.60
N ASP A 156 27.97 -0.42 -4.68
CA ASP A 156 28.29 0.82 -5.41
C ASP A 156 27.67 2.08 -4.75
N TRP A 157 26.78 1.91 -3.77
CA TRP A 157 26.15 3.01 -3.03
C TRP A 157 27.02 3.48 -1.86
N LYS A 158 26.75 4.69 -1.35
CA LYS A 158 27.52 5.29 -0.24
C LYS A 158 27.21 4.61 1.10
N GLY A 159 28.09 4.78 2.08
CA GLY A 159 27.88 4.32 3.47
C GLY A 159 28.36 2.89 3.72
N THR A 160 28.01 2.32 4.87
CA THR A 160 28.51 0.99 5.25
C THR A 160 27.73 -0.08 4.49
N ARG A 161 28.35 -0.78 3.54
CA ARG A 161 27.71 -1.81 2.71
C ARG A 161 28.38 -3.18 2.86
N PRO A 162 27.70 -4.18 3.46
CA PRO A 162 28.24 -5.53 3.53
C PRO A 162 28.15 -6.21 2.17
N SER A 163 29.11 -7.08 1.85
CA SER A 163 29.10 -7.88 0.61
C SER A 163 28.61 -9.32 0.79
N THR A 164 28.32 -9.72 2.03
CA THR A 164 27.88 -11.09 2.38
C THR A 164 26.62 -11.07 3.24
N ARG A 165 25.88 -12.19 3.26
CA ARG A 165 24.71 -12.38 4.14
C ARG A 165 25.07 -12.25 5.62
N MET A 166 26.27 -12.71 6.01
CA MET A 166 26.75 -12.59 7.39
C MET A 166 26.99 -11.12 7.77
N GLY A 167 27.55 -10.32 6.86
CA GLY A 167 27.72 -8.88 7.07
C GLY A 167 26.38 -8.15 7.22
N VAL A 168 25.39 -8.47 6.39
CA VAL A 168 24.02 -7.94 6.50
C VAL A 168 23.43 -8.21 7.89
N LEU A 169 23.47 -9.46 8.35
CA LEU A 169 22.94 -9.83 9.66
C LEU A 169 23.73 -9.20 10.81
N ALA A 170 25.06 -9.06 10.69
CA ALA A 170 25.88 -8.41 11.70
C ALA A 170 25.49 -6.94 11.89
N LEU A 171 25.31 -6.19 10.79
CA LEU A 171 24.89 -4.78 10.85
C LEU A 171 23.44 -4.63 11.35
N PHE A 172 22.53 -5.49 10.90
CA PHE A 172 21.15 -5.49 11.37
C PHE A 172 21.07 -5.71 12.88
N ARG A 173 21.71 -6.77 13.40
CA ARG A 173 21.75 -7.08 14.83
C ARG A 173 22.42 -5.97 15.63
N LYS A 174 23.56 -5.46 15.15
CA LYS A 174 24.25 -4.33 15.79
C LYS A 174 23.34 -3.11 15.93
N THR A 175 22.46 -2.87 14.96
CA THR A 175 21.52 -1.73 15.01
C THR A 175 20.42 -1.94 16.05
N LEU A 176 19.87 -3.15 16.15
CA LEU A 176 18.78 -3.47 17.09
C LEU A 176 19.24 -3.66 18.55
N MET A 177 20.54 -3.90 18.77
CA MET A 177 21.12 -4.10 20.09
C MET A 177 21.64 -2.80 20.74
N LYS A 178 21.45 -1.65 20.09
CA LYS A 178 21.71 -0.33 20.67
C LYS A 178 20.49 0.13 21.45
#